data_AF-A0AAV7ITG2-F1
#
_entry.id   AF-A0AAV7ITG2-F1
#
_cell.length_a   1.000
_cell.length_b   1.000
_cell.length_c   1.000
_cell.angle_alpha   90.00
_cell.angle_beta   90.00
_cell.angle_gamma   90.00
#
_symmetry.space_group_name_H-M   'P 1'
#
loop_
_entity.id
_entity.type
_entity.pdbx_description
1 polymer ?
#
loop_
_entity_poly.entity_id
_entity_poly.type
_entity_poly.pdbx_seq_one_letter_code
_entity_poly.pdbx_strand_id
1 'polypeptide(L)'
;MDLCNAETSNVNVPKSPSRVYVRDSKMALQTTLYNIFFKRTSTFMASIMVGTFFFERTLTVASDAIFERANKGKLWKDIKHKYEK
;
A
#
# COMPACT_ATOMS: atom_id res chain seq x y z
N MET A 1 -15.49 -52.10 43.28
CA MET A 1 -16.40 -50.99 42.89
C MET A 1 -15.94 -50.52 41.52
N ASP A 2 -15.97 -51.43 40.57
CA ASP A 2 -15.81 -51.15 39.16
C ASP A 2 -17.21 -51.04 38.60
N LEU A 3 -17.52 -49.96 37.90
CA LEU A 3 -17.98 -50.02 36.52
C LEU A 3 -17.90 -48.61 35.91
N CYS A 4 -16.96 -48.49 34.99
CA CYS A 4 -16.94 -47.60 33.84
C CYS A 4 -18.33 -47.47 33.21
N ASN A 5 -18.72 -46.27 32.77
CA ASN A 5 -19.61 -46.03 31.63
C ASN A 5 -19.52 -44.54 31.23
N ALA A 6 -18.43 -44.19 30.55
CA ALA A 6 -18.39 -43.00 29.72
C ALA A 6 -19.03 -43.36 28.38
N GLU A 7 -20.33 -43.10 28.26
CA GLU A 7 -21.04 -43.26 26.99
C GLU A 7 -20.62 -42.10 26.08
N THR A 8 -19.54 -42.32 25.32
CA THR A 8 -19.13 -41.45 24.21
C THR A 8 -20.18 -41.60 23.12
N SER A 9 -21.24 -40.80 23.21
CA SER A 9 -22.21 -40.63 22.15
C SER A 9 -21.46 -40.17 20.89
N ASN A 10 -21.47 -41.03 19.87
CA ASN A 10 -20.91 -40.78 18.55
C ASN A 10 -21.73 -39.67 17.87
N VAL A 11 -21.44 -38.41 18.22
CA VAL A 11 -21.95 -37.26 17.50
C VAL A 11 -21.17 -37.16 16.19
N ASN A 12 -21.82 -37.55 15.10
CA ASN A 12 -21.37 -37.21 13.75
C ASN A 12 -21.40 -35.67 13.61
N VAL A 13 -20.27 -35.02 13.84
CA VAL A 13 -20.12 -33.59 13.59
C VAL A 13 -20.20 -33.39 12.08
N PRO A 14 -21.18 -32.64 11.54
CA PRO A 14 -21.19 -32.32 10.13
C PRO A 14 -19.94 -31.51 9.82
N LYS A 15 -19.14 -31.96 8.84
CA LYS A 15 -18.02 -31.15 8.34
C LYS A 15 -18.59 -29.84 7.82
N SER A 16 -18.30 -28.76 8.55
CA SER A 16 -18.64 -27.38 8.18
C SER A 16 -18.28 -27.16 6.71
N PRO A 17 -19.22 -26.69 5.86
CA PRO A 17 -18.94 -26.50 4.45
C PRO A 17 -17.74 -25.55 4.35
N SER A 18 -16.69 -26.01 3.66
CA SER A 18 -15.52 -25.22 3.37
C SER A 18 -15.99 -23.92 2.74
N ARG A 19 -15.90 -22.82 3.50
CA ARG A 19 -16.30 -21.48 3.06
C ARG A 19 -15.54 -21.21 1.78
N VAL A 20 -16.22 -21.33 0.64
CA VAL A 20 -15.69 -20.96 -0.66
C VAL A 20 -15.27 -19.51 -0.51
N TYR A 21 -13.97 -19.28 -0.42
CA TYR A 21 -13.42 -17.94 -0.35
C TYR A 21 -13.60 -17.38 -1.75
N VAL A 22 -14.77 -16.76 -2.00
CA VAL A 22 -14.97 -15.91 -3.18
C VAL A 22 -13.93 -14.82 -3.02
N ARG A 23 -12.79 -15.01 -3.69
CA ARG A 23 -11.63 -14.14 -3.57
C ARG A 23 -11.94 -12.90 -4.37
N ASP A 24 -12.62 -11.95 -3.75
CA ASP A 24 -12.74 -10.60 -4.29
C ASP A 24 -11.32 -10.02 -4.42
N SER A 25 -10.81 -9.97 -5.66
CA SER A 25 -9.45 -9.52 -5.97
C SER A 25 -9.15 -8.11 -5.44
N LYS A 26 -10.20 -7.28 -5.25
CA LYS A 26 -10.11 -5.95 -4.64
C LYS A 26 -9.67 -6.00 -3.17
N MET A 27 -10.11 -7.00 -2.42
CA MET A 27 -9.74 -7.20 -1.01
C MET A 27 -8.33 -7.77 -0.88
N ALA A 28 -7.86 -8.56 -1.85
CA ALA A 28 -6.55 -9.21 -1.78
C ALA A 28 -5.38 -8.23 -1.80
N LEU A 29 -5.41 -7.22 -2.69
CA LEU A 29 -4.35 -6.21 -2.77
C LEU A 29 -4.37 -5.28 -1.55
N GLN A 30 -5.54 -4.80 -1.16
CA GLN A 30 -5.70 -3.92 0.00
C GLN A 30 -5.31 -4.61 1.31
N THR A 31 -5.73 -5.88 1.49
CA THR A 31 -5.37 -6.67 2.68
C THR A 31 -3.88 -6.97 2.71
N THR A 32 -3.26 -7.26 1.56
CA THR A 32 -1.81 -7.46 1.46
C THR A 32 -1.05 -6.18 1.80
N LEU A 33 -1.45 -5.04 1.24
CA LEU A 33 -0.82 -3.75 1.51
C LEU A 33 -0.98 -3.34 2.98
N TYR A 34 -2.18 -3.53 3.55
CA TYR A 34 -2.45 -3.30 4.96
C TYR A 34 -1.55 -4.15 5.86
N ASN A 35 -1.45 -5.45 5.57
CA ASN A 35 -0.63 -6.37 6.36
C ASN A 35 0.87 -6.06 6.30
N ILE A 36 1.37 -5.54 5.17
CA ILE A 36 2.79 -5.25 4.96
C ILE A 36 3.18 -3.89 5.54
N PHE A 37 2.43 -2.84 5.22
CA PHE A 37 2.83 -1.47 5.55
C PHE A 37 2.07 -0.89 6.74
N PHE A 38 0.77 -1.17 6.88
CA PHE A 38 -0.11 -0.46 7.83
C PHE A 38 -0.46 -1.23 9.10
N LYS A 39 -0.12 -2.52 9.20
CA LYS A 39 -0.47 -3.39 10.34
C LYS A 39 0.34 -3.09 11.60
N ARG A 40 1.59 -2.63 11.48
CA ARG A 40 2.44 -2.23 12.62
C ARG A 40 2.83 -0.77 12.47
N THR A 41 2.72 0.00 13.56
CA THR A 41 3.05 1.44 13.57
C THR A 41 4.52 1.69 13.23
N SER A 42 5.42 0.81 13.66
CA SER A 42 6.86 0.93 13.35
C SER A 42 7.17 0.74 11.84
N THR A 43 6.55 -0.24 11.18
CA THR A 43 6.73 -0.46 9.73
C THR A 43 6.06 0.63 8.91
N PHE A 44 4.94 1.16 9.41
CA PHE A 44 4.25 2.28 8.80
C PHE A 44 5.12 3.54 8.78
N MET A 45 5.72 3.91 9.92
CA MET A 45 6.63 5.07 9.98
C MET A 45 7.84 4.90 9.08
N ALA A 46 8.44 3.69 9.04
CA ALA A 46 9.55 3.41 8.12
C ALA A 46 9.12 3.57 6.65
N SER A 47 7.93 3.12 6.29
CA SER A 47 7.39 3.28 4.93
C SER A 47 7.15 4.74 4.56
N ILE A 48 6.68 5.57 5.49
CA ILE A 48 6.52 7.01 5.28
C ILE A 48 7.88 7.68 5.11
N MET A 49 8.86 7.37 5.96
CA MET A 49 10.20 7.96 5.85
C MET A 49 10.81 7.69 4.48
N VAL A 50 10.81 6.42 4.06
CA VAL A 50 11.29 6.02 2.73
C VAL A 50 10.47 6.70 1.63
N GLY A 51 9.15 6.64 1.72
CA GLY A 51 8.24 7.27 0.76
C GLY A 51 8.51 8.77 0.60
N THR A 52 8.71 9.49 1.70
CA THR A 52 8.99 10.93 1.73
C THR A 52 10.29 11.27 1.01
N PHE A 53 11.38 10.52 1.22
CA PHE A 53 12.64 10.79 0.51
C PHE A 53 12.49 10.69 -1.02
N PHE A 54 11.80 9.67 -1.51
CA PHE A 54 11.54 9.53 -2.94
C PHE A 54 10.54 10.56 -3.45
N PHE A 55 9.52 10.86 -2.64
CA PHE A 55 8.48 11.81 -2.98
C PHE A 55 9.01 13.23 -3.08
N GLU A 56 9.85 13.68 -2.15
CA GLU A 56 10.53 14.97 -2.20
C GLU A 56 11.30 15.12 -3.52
N ARG A 57 12.18 14.16 -3.82
CA ARG A 57 13.01 14.19 -5.04
C ARG A 57 12.18 14.25 -6.32
N THR A 58 11.06 13.55 -6.34
CA THR A 58 10.15 13.47 -7.50
C THR A 58 9.31 14.73 -7.62
N LEU A 59 8.72 15.18 -6.52
CA LEU A 59 7.88 16.38 -6.49
C LEU A 59 8.66 17.62 -6.89
N THR A 60 9.90 17.78 -6.46
CA THR A 60 10.70 18.94 -6.87
C THR A 60 10.84 18.99 -8.39
N VAL A 61 11.27 17.89 -9.02
CA VAL A 61 11.43 17.83 -10.50
C VAL A 61 10.09 17.96 -11.21
N ALA A 62 9.05 17.30 -10.71
CA ALA A 62 7.73 17.35 -11.30
C ALA A 62 7.16 18.78 -11.24
N SER A 63 7.30 19.44 -10.09
CA SER A 63 6.83 20.81 -9.88
C SER A 63 7.57 21.78 -10.78
N ASP A 64 8.91 21.67 -10.85
CA ASP A 64 9.71 22.47 -11.77
C ASP A 64 9.21 22.25 -13.20
N ALA A 65 9.13 21.00 -13.67
CA ALA A 65 8.70 20.66 -15.02
C ALA A 65 7.29 21.19 -15.35
N ILE A 66 6.34 21.10 -14.42
CA ILE A 66 4.99 21.66 -14.58
C ILE A 66 5.07 23.18 -14.69
N PHE A 67 5.86 23.81 -13.84
CA PHE A 67 6.03 25.26 -13.82
C PHE A 67 6.70 25.79 -15.09
N GLU A 68 7.76 25.14 -15.58
CA GLU A 68 8.40 25.54 -16.85
C GLU A 68 7.42 25.36 -18.01
N ARG A 69 6.65 24.27 -18.01
CA ARG A 69 5.66 24.02 -19.06
C ARG A 69 4.53 25.04 -19.06
N ALA A 70 4.08 25.48 -17.88
CA ALA A 70 3.05 26.50 -17.74
C ALA A 70 3.57 27.91 -18.13
N ASN A 71 4.85 28.19 -17.91
CA ASN A 71 5.46 29.52 -18.12
C ASN A 71 6.43 29.57 -19.31
N LYS A 72 6.27 28.67 -20.28
CA LYS A 72 7.11 28.64 -21.49
C LYS A 72 7.17 30.00 -22.17
N GLY A 73 8.38 30.47 -22.47
CA GLY A 73 8.63 31.73 -23.17
C GLY A 73 8.60 32.97 -22.28
N LYS A 74 8.21 32.86 -21.00
CA LYS A 74 8.32 33.94 -20.01
C LYS A 74 9.50 33.76 -19.07
N LEU A 75 10.07 32.56 -19.00
CA LEU A 75 11.12 32.27 -18.05
C LEU A 75 12.48 32.75 -18.54
N TRP A 76 13.30 33.26 -17.63
CA TRP A 76 14.65 33.76 -17.94
C TRP A 76 15.46 32.72 -18.74
N LYS A 77 15.40 31.44 -18.36
CA LYS A 77 16.07 30.34 -19.10
C LYS A 77 15.70 30.26 -20.59
N ASP A 78 14.48 30.65 -20.97
CA ASP A 78 14.02 30.60 -22.36
C ASP A 78 14.51 31.82 -23.15
N ILE A 79 14.69 32.98 -22.49
CA ILE A 79 15.09 34.25 -23.12
C ILE A 79 16.57 34.58 -22.97
N LYS A 80 17.29 33.89 -22.09
CA LYS A 80 18.71 34.11 -21.74
C LYS A 80 19.63 34.10 -22.96
N HIS A 81 19.34 33.24 -23.94
CA HIS A 81 20.09 33.13 -25.20
C HIS A 81 20.12 34.43 -26.03
N LYS A 82 19.23 35.40 -25.74
CA LYS A 82 19.22 36.71 -26.41
C LYS A 82 20.12 37.75 -25.74
N TYR A 83 20.58 37.48 -24.51
CA TYR A 83 21.22 38.47 -23.65
C TYR A 83 22.61 38.06 -23.15
N GLU A 84 22.99 36.79 -23.27
CA GLU A 84 24.40 36.39 -23.12
C GLU A 84 25.15 36.63 -24.43
N LYS A 85 26.18 37.48 -24.37
CA LYS A 85 27.16 37.74 -25.43
C LYS A 85 28.31 36.74 -25.38
#